data_AF-A0A9P9D450-F1
#
_entry.id   AF-A0A9P9D450-F1
#
_cell.length_a   1.000
_cell.length_b   1.000
_cell.length_c   1.000
_cell.angle_alpha   90.00
_cell.angle_beta   90.00
_cell.angle_gamma   90.00
#
_symmetry.space_group_name_H-M   'P 1'
#
loop_
_entity.id
_entity.type
_entity.pdbx_description
1 polymer ?
#
loop_
_entity_poly.entity_id
_entity_poly.type
_entity_poly.pdbx_seq_one_letter_code
_entity_poly.pdbx_strand_id
1 'polypeptide(L)' 'MRKRSPPRPLLVHDPETDKASAALDVNVGNFSDESGIPGMAHAVEHLLFIGAKKFPIENEYGPVYLSRLGPT' A
#
# COMPACT_ATOMS: atom_id res chain seq x y z
N MET A 1 -19.14 0.38 18.87
CA MET A 1 -17.93 0.08 18.06
C MET A 1 -18.30 -0.92 16.97
N ARG A 2 -18.23 -0.56 15.69
CA ARG A 2 -18.35 -1.51 14.58
C ARG A 2 -17.11 -2.40 14.56
N LYS A 3 -17.26 -3.73 14.61
CA LYS A 3 -16.15 -4.65 14.32
C LYS A 3 -15.75 -4.46 12.86
N ARG A 4 -14.46 -4.25 12.58
CA ARG A 4 -13.92 -4.24 11.22
C ARG A 4 -14.07 -5.64 10.61
N SER A 5 -14.62 -5.71 9.41
CA SER A 5 -14.62 -6.94 8.61
C SER A 5 -13.18 -7.29 8.21
N PRO A 6 -12.83 -8.59 8.16
CA PRO A 6 -11.50 -9.01 7.70
C PRO A 6 -11.28 -8.67 6.21
N PRO A 7 -10.03 -8.49 5.76
CA PRO A 7 -9.73 -8.28 4.35
C PRO A 7 -10.20 -9.49 3.52
N ARG A 8 -10.71 -9.22 2.31
CA ARG A 8 -11.16 -10.24 1.37
C ARG A 8 -10.07 -10.49 0.34
N PRO A 9 -9.42 -11.67 0.34
CA PRO A 9 -8.39 -11.97 -0.64
C PRO A 9 -8.99 -12.42 -1.97
N LEU A 10 -8.28 -12.11 -3.06
CA LEU A 10 -8.41 -12.73 -4.38
C LEU A 10 -7.04 -13.29 -4.76
N LEU A 11 -6.98 -14.57 -5.11
CA LEU A 11 -5.74 -15.23 -5.52
C LEU A 11 -5.86 -15.61 -6.99
N VAL A 12 -4.81 -15.32 -7.74
CA VAL A 12 -4.68 -15.65 -9.16
C VAL A 12 -3.39 -16.47 -9.32
N HIS A 13 -3.48 -17.60 -10.02
CA HIS A 13 -2.34 -18.44 -10.34
C HIS A 13 -2.17 -18.48 -11.86
N ASP A 14 -1.06 -17.90 -12.32
CA ASP A 14 -0.65 -17.88 -13.71
C ASP A 14 0.80 -18.42 -13.79
N PRO A 15 1.02 -19.64 -14.28
CA PRO A 15 2.36 -20.23 -14.36
C PRO A 15 3.20 -19.67 -15.51
N GLU A 16 2.60 -18.94 -16.46
CA GLU A 16 3.28 -18.40 -17.63
C GLU A 16 3.69 -16.92 -17.46
N THR A 17 3.22 -16.26 -16.39
CA THR A 17 3.55 -14.86 -16.12
C THR A 17 5.04 -14.67 -15.84
N ASP A 18 5.61 -13.62 -16.40
CA ASP A 18 6.98 -13.17 -16.16
C ASP A 18 7.09 -12.30 -14.89
N LYS A 19 5.96 -11.75 -14.41
CA LYS A 19 5.88 -10.89 -13.21
C LYS A 19 4.73 -11.26 -12.29
N ALA A 20 4.97 -11.10 -10.99
CA ALA A 20 3.95 -11.19 -9.97
C ALA A 20 3.54 -9.79 -9.47
N SER A 21 2.28 -9.63 -9.09
CA SER A 21 1.74 -8.37 -8.56
C SER A 21 0.80 -8.64 -7.38
N ALA A 22 0.66 -7.64 -6.51
CA ALA A 22 -0.27 -7.63 -5.40
C ALA A 22 -0.81 -6.21 -5.18
N ALA A 23 -2.08 -6.10 -4.81
CA ALA A 23 -2.73 -4.85 -4.47
C ALA A 23 -3.57 -5.02 -3.18
N LEU A 24 -3.70 -3.94 -2.41
CA LEU A 24 -4.54 -3.88 -1.22
C LEU A 24 -5.36 -2.60 -1.25
N ASP A 25 -6.68 -2.76 -1.13
CA ASP A 25 -7.61 -1.64 -1.01
C ASP A 25 -8.05 -1.47 0.45
N VAL A 26 -8.06 -0.23 0.92
CA VAL A 26 -8.64 0.15 2.20
C VAL A 26 -9.80 1.09 1.90
N ASN A 27 -11.01 0.71 2.31
CA ASN A 27 -12.24 1.45 2.03
C ASN A 27 -12.38 2.73 2.89
N VAL A 28 -11.43 3.66 2.74
CA VAL A 28 -11.34 4.99 3.35
C VAL A 28 -10.51 5.89 2.42
N GLY A 29 -10.78 7.18 2.39
CA GLY A 29 -10.05 8.12 1.54
C GLY A 29 -10.30 9.57 1.95
N ASN A 30 -10.04 10.52 1.05
CA ASN A 30 -10.14 11.96 1.30
C ASN A 30 -11.53 12.43 1.83
N PHE A 31 -12.62 11.74 1.50
CA PHE A 31 -13.94 12.03 2.06
C PHE A 31 -14.05 11.77 3.57
N SER A 32 -13.04 11.10 4.15
CA SER A 32 -12.88 10.88 5.59
C SER A 32 -11.80 11.78 6.20
N ASP A 33 -11.25 12.75 5.45
CA ASP A 33 -10.33 13.73 6.01
C ASP A 33 -11.03 14.58 7.08
N GLU A 34 -10.29 14.93 8.13
CA GLU A 34 -10.78 15.86 9.13
C GLU A 34 -10.92 17.26 8.50
N SER A 35 -11.98 17.99 8.84
CA SER A 35 -12.28 19.28 8.19
C SER A 35 -11.17 20.33 8.35
N GLY A 36 -10.33 20.20 9.38
CA GLY A 36 -9.18 21.07 9.61
C GLY A 36 -7.88 20.62 8.93
N ILE A 37 -7.86 19.43 8.31
CA ILE A 37 -6.65 18.79 7.78
C ILE A 37 -6.95 18.15 6.41
N PRO A 38 -7.22 18.95 5.36
CA PRO A 38 -7.42 18.42 4.02
C PRO A 38 -6.15 17.74 3.49
N GLY A 39 -6.30 16.60 2.82
CA GLY A 39 -5.19 15.85 2.26
C GLY A 39 -4.53 14.87 3.24
N MET A 40 -5.15 14.63 4.41
CA MET A 40 -4.61 13.70 5.40
C MET A 40 -4.52 12.26 4.86
N ALA A 41 -5.57 11.75 4.21
CA ALA A 41 -5.54 10.42 3.62
C ALA A 41 -4.43 10.27 2.57
N HIS A 42 -4.25 11.30 1.73
CA HIS A 42 -3.18 11.37 0.74
C HIS A 42 -1.81 11.38 1.41
N ALA A 43 -1.61 12.20 2.43
CA ALA A 43 -0.35 12.25 3.17
C ALA A 43 -0.01 10.89 3.79
N VAL A 44 -0.98 10.21 4.39
CA VAL A 44 -0.80 8.86 4.94
C VAL A 44 -0.38 7.88 3.84
N GLU A 45 -1.02 7.90 2.67
CA GLU A 45 -0.65 7.04 1.53
C GLU A 45 0.83 7.20 1.15
N HIS A 46 1.33 8.44 1.04
CA HIS A 46 2.75 8.68 0.75
C HIS A 46 3.69 8.15 1.84
N LEU A 47 3.33 8.33 3.12
CA LEU A 47 4.17 7.92 4.24
C LEU A 47 4.33 6.39 4.34
N LEU A 48 3.39 5.60 3.80
CA LEU A 48 3.49 4.14 3.78
C LEU A 48 4.72 3.62 3.03
N PHE A 49 5.26 4.40 2.09
CA PHE A 49 6.42 4.01 1.29
C PHE A 49 7.76 4.47 1.88
N ILE A 50 7.73 5.27 2.95
CA ILE A 50 8.94 5.79 3.57
C ILE A 50 9.59 4.72 4.43
N GLY A 51 8.90 4.10 5.39
CA GLY A 51 9.48 3.04 6.21
C GLY A 51 8.48 2.40 7.17
N ALA A 52 8.83 1.21 7.67
CA ALA A 52 8.00 0.45 8.60
C ALA A 52 8.84 -0.16 9.73
N LYS A 53 8.24 -0.53 10.86
CA LYS A 53 8.97 -1.14 11.99
C LYS A 53 9.84 -2.33 11.60
N LYS A 54 9.38 -3.16 10.64
CA LYS A 54 10.11 -4.34 10.15
C LYS A 54 11.14 -4.00 9.06
N PHE A 55 10.91 -2.93 8.32
CA PHE A 55 11.76 -2.43 7.23
C PHE A 55 11.99 -0.93 7.46
N PRO A 56 12.84 -0.58 8.43
CA PRO A 56 12.92 0.78 8.96
C PRO A 56 13.74 1.70 8.06
N ILE A 57 14.45 1.16 7.07
CA ILE A 57 15.29 1.94 6.18
C ILE A 57 14.39 2.70 5.21
N GLU A 58 14.61 4.02 5.15
CA GLU A 58 13.82 4.85 4.27
C GLU A 58 14.00 4.45 2.80
N ASN A 59 12.91 4.39 2.04
CA ASN A 59 12.90 4.06 0.62
C ASN A 59 13.38 2.62 0.28
N GLU A 60 13.53 1.75 1.28
CA GLU A 60 13.97 0.37 1.07
C GLU A 60 13.02 -0.41 0.15
N TYR A 61 11.71 -0.17 0.26
CA TYR A 61 10.70 -0.91 -0.49
C TYR A 61 10.51 -0.41 -1.94
N GLY A 62 10.08 0.83 -2.15
CA GLY A 62 9.78 1.33 -3.49
C GLY A 62 11.04 1.59 -4.32
N PRO A 63 11.81 2.66 -4.02
CA PRO A 63 12.96 3.05 -4.83
C PRO A 63 14.12 2.05 -4.85
N VAL A 64 14.31 1.23 -3.81
CA VAL A 64 15.46 0.31 -3.73
C VAL A 64 15.09 -1.12 -4.11
N TYR A 65 14.06 -1.70 -3.50
CA TYR A 65 13.72 -3.11 -3.75
C TYR A 65 12.98 -3.30 -5.07
N LEU A 66 11.87 -2.59 -5.32
CA LEU A 66 11.09 -2.77 -6.55
C LEU A 66 11.85 -2.33 -7.80
N SER A 67 12.64 -1.26 -7.75
CA SER A 67 13.40 -0.78 -8.91
C SER A 67 14.45 -1.78 -9.43
N ARG A 68 14.98 -2.65 -8.55
CA ARG A 68 15.94 -3.70 -8.91
C ARG A 68 15.29 -4.86 -9.67
N LEU A 69 13.96 -4.99 -9.62
CA LEU A 69 13.20 -6.06 -10.25
C LEU A 69 12.72 -5.71 -11.67
N GLY A 70 13.04 -4.51 -12.15
CA GLY A 70 12.53 -3.98 -13.44
C GLY A 70 11.16 -3.31 -13.30
N PRO A 71 10.65 -2.65 -14.36
CA PRO A 71 9.30 -2.08 -14.32
C PRO A 71 8.28 -3.19 -14.08
N THR A 72 7.29 -2.97 -13.21
CA THR A 72 6.12 -3.84 -13.06
C THR A 72 5.15 -3.62 -14.20
#